data_AF-A0A1I7WML5-F1
#
_entry.id   AF-A0A1I7WML5-F1
#
_cell.length_a   1.000
_cell.length_b   1.000
_cell.length_c   1.000
_cell.angle_alpha   90.00
_cell.angle_beta   90.00
_cell.angle_gamma   90.00
#
_symmetry.space_group_name_H-M   'P 1'
#
loop_
_entity.id
_entity.type
_entity.pdbx_description
1 polymer ?
#
loop_
_entity_poly.entity_id
_entity_poly.type
_entity_poly.pdbx_seq_one_letter_code
_entity_poly.pdbx_strand_id
1 'polypeptide(L)'
;MAEDAVGNMTYNELVERVCDDQSSDRVLLEEFLNSSMTQLTYYGLFRLMDTMRDNELAVLFRNNHFHTMLKRKDELFLLVSDSGYLKVPNVVWETLNNVEGNSVFVNSEFNSIVDETPSLSDYLLARKLQNEEQELALRERQDIVKNRVAAADRPLDAPLLLSNEIQNNTRRVHGNTFGHRDNATTPKEKKNRYCWFEHF
;
A
#
# COMPACT_ATOMS: atom_id res chain seq x y z
N MET A 1 -33.08 -17.00 -4.79
CA MET A 1 -32.69 -17.07 -3.35
C MET A 1 -32.38 -15.68 -2.80
N ALA A 2 -31.26 -15.02 -3.14
CA ALA A 2 -31.02 -13.63 -2.71
C ALA A 2 -31.79 -12.59 -3.55
N GLU A 3 -31.93 -12.81 -4.86
CA GLU A 3 -32.69 -11.91 -5.75
C GLU A 3 -34.15 -11.75 -5.32
N ASP A 4 -34.80 -12.85 -4.91
CA ASP A 4 -36.18 -12.84 -4.43
C ASP A 4 -36.33 -12.10 -3.09
N ALA A 5 -35.30 -12.18 -2.24
CA ALA A 5 -35.28 -11.53 -0.93
C ALA A 5 -35.03 -10.02 -1.02
N VAL A 6 -34.17 -9.57 -1.95
CA VAL A 6 -33.87 -8.15 -2.19
C VAL A 6 -34.99 -7.49 -3.00
N GLY A 7 -35.48 -8.17 -4.04
CA GLY A 7 -36.57 -7.69 -4.89
C GLY A 7 -36.33 -6.28 -5.44
N ASN A 8 -37.32 -5.40 -5.26
CA ASN A 8 -37.28 -4.00 -5.70
C ASN A 8 -37.02 -3.01 -4.54
N MET A 9 -36.48 -3.49 -3.41
CA MET A 9 -36.20 -2.62 -2.26
C MET A 9 -35.02 -1.69 -2.53
N THR A 10 -35.13 -0.46 -2.05
CA THR A 10 -34.02 0.48 -1.91
C THR A 10 -33.08 0.05 -0.79
N TYR A 11 -31.88 0.62 -0.75
CA TYR A 11 -30.91 0.35 0.32
C TYR A 11 -31.50 0.60 1.71
N ASN A 12 -32.23 1.70 1.90
CA ASN A 12 -32.80 2.05 3.21
C ASN A 12 -33.86 1.04 3.64
N GLU A 13 -34.77 0.67 2.73
CA GLU A 13 -35.80 -0.34 3.01
C GLU A 13 -35.17 -1.71 3.33
N LEU A 14 -34.09 -2.06 2.64
CA LEU A 14 -33.36 -3.30 2.88
C LEU A 14 -32.70 -3.30 4.26
N VAL A 15 -32.05 -2.20 4.66
CA VAL A 15 -31.42 -2.06 5.99
C VAL A 15 -32.48 -2.12 7.08
N GLU A 16 -33.61 -1.44 6.94
CA GLU A 16 -34.73 -1.54 7.88
C GLU A 16 -35.22 -2.98 8.04
N ARG A 17 -35.31 -3.73 6.93
CA ARG A 17 -35.74 -5.13 6.95
C ARG A 17 -34.71 -6.10 7.51
N VAL A 18 -33.42 -5.76 7.44
CA VAL A 18 -32.35 -6.49 8.13
C VAL A 18 -32.38 -6.26 9.63
N CYS A 19 -32.76 -5.06 10.08
CA CYS A 19 -32.91 -4.72 11.50
C CYS A 19 -34.15 -5.36 12.16
N ASP A 20 -35.10 -5.87 11.38
CA ASP A 20 -36.26 -6.59 11.89
C ASP A 20 -35.91 -8.05 12.27
N ASP A 21 -35.88 -8.32 13.58
CA ASP A 21 -35.57 -9.65 14.13
C ASP A 21 -36.61 -10.73 13.74
N GLN A 22 -37.81 -10.34 13.27
CA GLN A 22 -38.84 -11.30 12.83
C GLN A 22 -38.76 -11.65 11.34
N SER A 23 -37.84 -11.03 10.60
CA SER A 23 -37.70 -11.25 9.16
C SER A 23 -37.06 -12.60 8.86
N SER A 24 -37.78 -13.47 8.13
CA SER A 24 -37.27 -14.76 7.65
C SER A 24 -36.08 -14.62 6.70
N ASP A 25 -35.98 -13.48 6.02
CA ASP A 25 -35.02 -13.24 4.94
C ASP A 25 -33.74 -12.56 5.43
N ARG A 26 -33.70 -12.22 6.72
CA ARG A 26 -32.61 -11.44 7.34
C ARG A 26 -31.22 -12.00 7.05
N VAL A 27 -31.04 -13.31 7.22
CA VAL A 27 -29.72 -13.96 6.99
C VAL A 27 -29.27 -13.79 5.53
N LEU A 28 -30.17 -13.93 4.57
CA LEU A 28 -29.87 -13.76 3.15
C LEU A 28 -29.55 -12.31 2.80
N LEU A 29 -30.26 -11.35 3.41
CA LEU A 29 -30.03 -9.93 3.22
C LEU A 29 -28.72 -9.47 3.86
N GLU A 30 -28.40 -9.96 5.06
CA GLU A 30 -27.10 -9.72 5.71
C GLU A 30 -25.95 -10.30 4.87
N GLU A 31 -26.09 -11.52 4.36
CA GLU A 31 -25.11 -12.13 3.47
C GLU A 31 -24.92 -11.32 2.19
N PHE A 32 -26.01 -10.85 1.59
CA PHE A 32 -25.96 -9.98 0.42
C PHE A 32 -25.18 -8.69 0.71
N LEU A 33 -25.54 -7.95 1.77
CA LEU A 33 -24.84 -6.71 2.16
C LEU A 33 -23.36 -6.94 2.45
N ASN A 34 -23.04 -8.05 3.12
CA ASN A 34 -21.66 -8.43 3.42
C ASN A 34 -20.88 -8.83 2.16
N SER A 35 -21.53 -9.44 1.17
CA SER A 35 -20.91 -9.77 -0.11
C SER A 35 -20.70 -8.55 -1.01
N SER A 36 -21.49 -7.49 -0.83
CA SER A 36 -21.47 -6.27 -1.63
C SER A 36 -20.91 -5.05 -0.89
N MET A 37 -20.01 -5.25 0.09
CA MET A 37 -19.46 -4.18 0.94
C MET A 37 -18.81 -3.03 0.14
N THR A 38 -18.25 -3.33 -1.04
CA THR A 38 -17.60 -2.34 -1.92
C THR A 38 -18.58 -1.50 -2.76
N GLN A 39 -19.90 -1.70 -2.56
CA GLN A 39 -21.00 -1.04 -3.25
C GLN A 39 -20.92 -1.12 -4.78
N LEU A 40 -20.17 -2.10 -5.30
CA LEU A 40 -20.04 -2.38 -6.72
C LEU A 40 -20.00 -3.90 -6.88
N THR A 41 -20.80 -4.43 -7.82
CA THR A 41 -20.81 -5.85 -8.15
C THR A 41 -20.38 -6.03 -9.59
N TYR A 42 -19.89 -7.21 -9.96
CA TYR A 42 -19.55 -7.50 -11.37
C TYR A 42 -20.78 -7.32 -12.27
N TYR A 43 -21.95 -7.76 -11.82
CA TYR A 43 -23.20 -7.53 -12.54
C TYR A 43 -23.46 -6.03 -12.75
N GLY A 44 -23.36 -5.22 -11.70
CA GLY A 44 -23.50 -3.76 -11.79
C GLY A 44 -22.48 -3.14 -12.75
N LEU A 45 -21.23 -3.58 -12.71
CA LEU A 45 -20.17 -3.11 -13.60
C LEU A 45 -20.47 -3.41 -15.07
N PHE A 46 -20.87 -4.65 -15.40
CA PHE A 46 -21.29 -4.99 -16.76
C PHE A 46 -22.51 -4.19 -17.20
N ARG A 47 -23.49 -3.99 -16.32
CA ARG A 47 -24.67 -3.16 -16.61
C ARG A 47 -24.31 -1.70 -16.87
N LEU A 48 -23.36 -1.13 -16.14
CA LEU A 48 -22.85 0.23 -16.42
C LEU A 48 -22.21 0.31 -17.80
N MET A 49 -21.36 -0.67 -18.13
CA MET A 49 -20.68 -0.75 -19.43
C MET A 49 -21.68 -0.89 -20.59
N ASP A 50 -22.75 -1.67 -20.43
CA ASP A 50 -23.80 -1.85 -21.45
C ASP A 50 -24.73 -0.63 -21.58
N THR A 51 -25.07 0.01 -20.46
CA THR A 51 -26.05 1.11 -20.43
C THR A 51 -25.45 2.44 -20.92
N MET A 52 -24.18 2.70 -20.62
CA MET A 52 -23.52 3.93 -21.05
C MET A 52 -23.13 3.89 -22.52
N ARG A 53 -23.29 5.03 -23.19
CA ARG A 53 -22.81 5.25 -24.56
C ARG A 53 -21.33 5.56 -24.56
N ASP A 54 -20.68 5.26 -25.69
CA ASP A 54 -19.27 5.64 -25.86
C ASP A 54 -19.11 7.17 -25.84
N ASN A 55 -18.08 7.65 -25.15
CA ASN A 55 -17.79 9.06 -24.85
C ASN A 55 -18.85 9.78 -23.99
N GLU A 56 -19.63 9.04 -23.20
CA GLU A 56 -20.59 9.60 -22.26
C GLU A 56 -19.97 9.80 -20.87
N LEU A 57 -20.22 10.98 -20.29
CA LEU A 57 -19.90 11.30 -18.90
C LEU A 57 -21.07 10.96 -17.97
N ALA A 58 -20.77 10.38 -16.82
CA ALA A 58 -21.74 10.06 -15.78
C ALA A 58 -21.16 10.34 -14.39
N VAL A 59 -22.03 10.36 -13.39
CA VAL A 59 -21.64 10.40 -11.98
C VAL A 59 -21.88 9.01 -11.39
N LEU A 60 -20.84 8.41 -10.81
CA LEU A 60 -20.91 7.13 -10.11
C LEU A 60 -20.87 7.37 -8.60
N PHE A 61 -21.88 6.89 -7.88
CA PHE A 61 -21.84 6.83 -6.42
C PHE A 61 -21.34 5.46 -5.98
N ARG A 62 -20.23 5.43 -5.23
CA ARG A 62 -19.61 4.21 -4.71
C ARG A 62 -18.85 4.52 -3.42
N ASN A 63 -18.99 3.66 -2.42
CA ASN A 63 -18.31 3.77 -1.12
C ASN A 63 -18.45 5.17 -0.50
N ASN A 64 -19.68 5.70 -0.52
CA ASN A 64 -19.99 7.05 -0.02
C ASN A 64 -19.23 8.19 -0.73
N HIS A 65 -18.74 7.96 -1.95
CA HIS A 65 -18.02 8.93 -2.75
C HIS A 65 -18.66 9.08 -4.14
N PHE A 66 -18.63 10.30 -4.69
CA PHE A 66 -19.06 10.59 -6.05
C PHE A 66 -17.86 10.67 -6.97
N HIS A 67 -17.80 9.77 -7.95
CA HIS A 67 -16.78 9.79 -8.99
C HIS A 67 -17.36 10.37 -10.28
N THR A 68 -16.54 11.13 -11.00
CA THR A 68 -16.82 11.46 -12.40
C THR A 68 -16.35 10.28 -13.25
N MET A 69 -17.27 9.67 -13.99
CA MET A 69 -17.01 8.49 -14.82
C MET A 69 -17.16 8.83 -16.30
N LEU A 70 -16.34 8.21 -17.14
CA LEU A 70 -16.39 8.32 -18.60
C LEU A 70 -16.32 6.93 -19.21
N LYS A 71 -17.17 6.63 -20.19
CA LYS A 71 -16.99 5.47 -21.06
C LYS A 71 -16.23 5.88 -22.32
N ARG A 72 -15.17 5.16 -22.69
CA ARG A 72 -14.42 5.39 -23.94
C ARG A 72 -13.85 4.08 -24.48
N LYS A 73 -14.05 3.80 -25.76
CA LYS A 73 -13.62 2.56 -26.44
C LYS A 73 -14.04 1.29 -25.68
N ASP A 74 -15.28 1.29 -25.18
CA ASP A 74 -15.85 0.21 -24.38
C ASP A 74 -15.13 -0.06 -23.04
N GLU A 75 -14.33 0.89 -22.56
CA GLU A 75 -13.74 0.87 -21.22
C GLU A 75 -14.33 1.99 -20.35
N LEU A 76 -14.36 1.76 -19.04
CA LEU A 76 -14.83 2.73 -18.05
C LEU A 76 -13.63 3.36 -17.33
N PHE A 77 -13.71 4.68 -17.14
CA PHE A 77 -12.67 5.47 -16.51
C PHE A 77 -13.26 6.34 -15.41
N LEU A 78 -12.55 6.49 -14.30
CA LEU A 78 -12.86 7.40 -13.20
C LEU A 78 -11.86 8.55 -13.20
N LEU A 79 -12.36 9.77 -13.03
CA LEU A 79 -11.49 10.95 -12.91
C LEU A 79 -10.76 10.91 -11.57
N VAL A 80 -9.45 11.06 -11.61
CA VAL A 80 -8.62 11.17 -10.41
C VAL A 80 -8.73 12.59 -9.87
N SER A 81 -9.32 12.74 -8.69
CA SER A 81 -9.56 14.04 -8.05
C SER A 81 -8.82 14.22 -6.72
N ASP A 82 -8.04 13.22 -6.28
CA ASP A 82 -7.31 13.31 -5.01
C ASP A 82 -6.14 14.30 -5.13
N SER A 83 -6.05 15.20 -4.14
CA SER A 83 -4.95 16.13 -3.92
C SER A 83 -3.55 15.49 -3.91
N GLY A 84 -3.44 14.19 -3.61
CA GLY A 84 -2.18 13.44 -3.69
C GLY A 84 -1.54 13.46 -5.07
N TYR A 85 -2.34 13.60 -6.13
CA TYR A 85 -1.87 13.61 -7.53
C TYR A 85 -1.61 15.02 -8.08
N LEU A 86 -1.71 16.06 -7.25
CA LEU A 86 -1.51 17.45 -7.67
C LEU A 86 -0.16 17.70 -8.37
N LYS A 87 0.88 16.95 -8.02
CA LYS A 87 2.23 17.08 -8.59
C LYS A 87 2.51 16.13 -9.76
N VAL A 88 1.55 15.26 -10.12
CA VAL A 88 1.71 14.24 -11.17
C VAL A 88 0.70 14.53 -12.28
N PRO A 89 0.98 15.49 -13.18
CA PRO A 89 0.01 15.94 -14.19
C PRO A 89 -0.37 14.86 -15.20
N ASN A 90 0.42 13.78 -15.28
CA ASN A 90 0.17 12.67 -16.19
C ASN A 90 -0.91 11.71 -15.66
N VAL A 91 -1.32 11.81 -14.39
CA VAL A 91 -2.39 10.99 -13.80
C VAL A 91 -3.69 11.78 -13.87
N VAL A 92 -4.57 11.38 -14.79
CA VAL A 92 -5.87 12.06 -14.98
C VAL A 92 -7.03 11.09 -14.74
N TRP A 93 -6.93 9.88 -15.27
CA TRP A 93 -8.00 8.88 -15.20
C TRP A 93 -7.49 7.58 -14.57
N GLU A 94 -8.41 6.82 -14.02
CA GLU A 94 -8.22 5.50 -13.44
C GLU A 94 -9.18 4.51 -14.09
N THR A 95 -8.70 3.33 -14.52
CA THR A 95 -9.57 2.33 -15.15
C THR A 95 -10.51 1.67 -14.14
N LEU A 96 -11.78 1.52 -14.51
CA LEU A 96 -12.78 0.76 -13.74
C LEU A 96 -13.13 -0.53 -14.48
N ASN A 97 -12.31 -1.57 -14.28
CA ASN A 97 -12.49 -2.90 -14.88
C ASN A 97 -12.74 -4.01 -13.84
N ASN A 98 -12.52 -3.74 -12.55
CA ASN A 98 -12.67 -4.71 -11.48
C ASN A 98 -13.34 -4.06 -10.25
N VAL A 99 -14.08 -4.88 -9.51
CA VAL A 99 -14.67 -4.56 -8.21
C VAL A 99 -13.60 -4.46 -7.12
N GLU A 100 -12.52 -5.23 -7.21
CA GLU A 100 -11.50 -5.38 -6.16
C GLU A 100 -10.49 -4.23 -6.08
N GLY A 101 -10.51 -3.29 -7.05
CA GLY A 101 -9.65 -2.11 -7.03
C GLY A 101 -8.27 -2.28 -7.68
N ASN A 102 -8.08 -3.32 -8.50
CA ASN A 102 -6.90 -3.45 -9.37
C ASN A 102 -7.05 -2.56 -10.61
N SER A 103 -6.86 -1.26 -10.42
CA SER A 103 -6.98 -0.24 -11.47
C SER A 103 -5.60 0.20 -11.99
N VAL A 104 -5.60 0.79 -13.19
CA VAL A 104 -4.43 1.40 -13.82
C VAL A 104 -4.70 2.87 -14.03
N PHE A 105 -3.71 3.70 -13.72
CA PHE A 105 -3.77 5.13 -14.02
C PHE A 105 -3.36 5.41 -15.46
N VAL A 106 -4.12 6.29 -16.11
CA VAL A 106 -3.91 6.73 -17.49
C VAL A 106 -3.94 8.26 -17.59
N ASN A 107 -3.29 8.77 -18.62
CA ASN A 107 -3.21 10.20 -18.89
C ASN A 107 -4.48 10.75 -19.58
N SER A 108 -4.49 12.04 -19.94
CA SER A 108 -5.61 12.69 -20.65
C SER A 108 -5.94 12.06 -22.01
N GLU A 109 -4.96 11.41 -22.64
CA GLU A 109 -5.11 10.69 -23.90
C GLU A 109 -5.45 9.20 -23.71
N PHE A 110 -5.68 8.75 -22.47
CA PHE A 110 -6.02 7.37 -22.12
C PHE A 110 -4.89 6.37 -22.39
N ASN A 111 -3.64 6.85 -22.37
CA ASN A 111 -2.45 6.01 -22.44
C ASN A 111 -1.99 5.64 -21.02
N SER A 112 -1.58 4.39 -20.85
CA SER A 112 -1.04 3.90 -19.58
C SER A 112 0.24 4.65 -19.22
N ILE A 113 0.34 5.06 -17.95
CA ILE A 113 1.51 5.78 -17.43
C ILE A 113 2.68 4.81 -17.19
N VAL A 114 2.46 3.50 -17.36
CA VAL A 114 3.49 2.45 -17.20
C VAL A 114 4.51 2.43 -18.35
N ASP A 115 4.32 3.23 -19.40
CA ASP A 115 5.31 3.41 -20.47
C ASP A 115 6.41 4.41 -20.09
N GLU A 116 7.15 4.10 -19.02
CA GLU A 116 8.59 4.28 -19.07
C GLU A 116 9.23 2.98 -18.59
N THR A 117 9.82 2.25 -19.54
CA THR A 117 11.01 1.42 -19.30
C THR A 117 11.80 2.00 -18.12
N PRO A 118 12.33 1.19 -17.16
CA PRO A 118 13.12 1.74 -16.04
C PRO A 118 14.01 2.81 -16.62
N SER A 119 13.78 4.07 -16.21
CA SER A 119 14.24 5.21 -17.01
C SER A 119 15.70 4.95 -17.33
N LEU A 120 16.15 5.18 -18.56
CA LEU A 120 17.55 4.89 -18.91
C LEU A 120 18.51 5.52 -17.87
N SER A 121 18.08 6.63 -17.27
CA SER A 121 18.65 7.27 -16.08
C SER A 121 18.71 6.36 -14.83
N ASP A 122 17.61 5.75 -14.40
CA ASP A 122 17.58 4.82 -13.26
C ASP A 122 18.42 3.57 -13.50
N TYR A 123 18.38 3.02 -14.72
CA TYR A 123 19.25 1.91 -15.09
C TYR A 123 20.73 2.31 -15.08
N LEU A 124 21.06 3.50 -15.59
CA LEU A 124 22.42 4.05 -15.52
C LEU A 124 22.85 4.29 -14.07
N LEU A 125 21.96 4.82 -13.24
CA LEU A 125 22.23 5.11 -11.83
C LEU A 125 22.49 3.81 -11.06
N ALA A 126 21.63 2.80 -11.24
CA ALA A 126 21.82 1.47 -10.64
C ALA A 126 23.16 0.85 -11.07
N ARG A 127 23.49 0.93 -12.36
CA ARG A 127 24.76 0.43 -12.89
C ARG A 127 25.97 1.21 -12.35
N LYS A 128 25.85 2.53 -12.16
CA LYS A 128 26.89 3.37 -11.59
C LYS A 128 27.15 3.01 -10.12
N LEU A 129 26.09 2.90 -9.32
CA LEU A 129 26.20 2.50 -7.91
C LEU A 129 26.85 1.12 -7.78
N GLN A 130 26.48 0.17 -8.63
CA GLN A 130 27.06 -1.17 -8.65
C GLN A 130 28.56 -1.15 -8.98
N ASN A 131 28.99 -0.31 -9.93
CA ASN A 131 30.41 -0.16 -10.26
C ASN A 131 31.22 0.49 -9.12
N GLU A 132 30.65 1.51 -8.47
CA GLU A 132 31.30 2.20 -7.34
C GLU A 132 31.49 1.24 -6.15
N GLU A 133 30.48 0.41 -5.84
CA GLU A 133 30.57 -0.60 -4.79
C GLU A 133 31.65 -1.66 -5.10
N GLN A 134 31.75 -2.09 -6.36
CA GLN A 134 32.80 -3.02 -6.80
C GLN A 134 34.20 -2.43 -6.69
N GLU A 135 34.37 -1.16 -7.05
CA GLU A 135 35.66 -0.47 -6.90
C GLU A 135 36.06 -0.32 -5.43
N LEU A 136 35.11 0.03 -4.55
CA LEU A 136 35.37 0.13 -3.12
C LEU A 136 35.78 -1.22 -2.54
N ALA A 137 35.09 -2.31 -2.90
CA ALA A 137 35.43 -3.65 -2.48
C ALA A 137 36.84 -4.08 -2.95
N LEU A 138 37.25 -3.67 -4.16
CA LEU A 138 38.60 -3.93 -4.66
C LEU A 138 39.67 -3.14 -3.90
N ARG A 139 39.40 -1.86 -3.60
CA ARG A 139 40.30 -1.00 -2.81
C ARG A 139 40.48 -1.55 -1.40
N GLU A 140 39.39 -1.91 -0.72
CA GLU A 140 39.46 -2.52 0.61
C GLU A 140 40.27 -3.83 0.59
N ARG A 141 40.04 -4.70 -0.40
CA ARG A 141 40.85 -5.92 -0.55
C ARG A 141 42.32 -5.62 -0.76
N GLN A 142 42.65 -4.61 -1.58
CA GLN A 142 44.04 -4.19 -1.80
C GLN A 142 44.67 -3.63 -0.52
N ASP A 143 43.93 -2.86 0.26
CA ASP A 143 44.42 -2.30 1.52
C ASP A 143 44.61 -3.38 2.58
N ILE A 144 43.73 -4.38 2.65
CA ILE A 144 43.91 -5.57 3.48
C ILE A 144 45.19 -6.32 3.06
N VAL A 145 45.42 -6.55 1.77
CA VAL A 145 46.62 -7.23 1.27
C VAL A 145 47.88 -6.41 1.56
N LYS A 146 47.88 -5.11 1.28
CA LYS A 146 49.01 -4.22 1.56
C LYS A 146 49.34 -4.17 3.06
N ASN A 147 48.33 -4.06 3.92
CA ASN A 147 48.53 -4.08 5.38
C ASN A 147 49.08 -5.42 5.86
N ARG A 148 48.66 -6.54 5.26
CA ARG A 148 49.21 -7.88 5.58
C ARG A 148 50.65 -8.03 5.11
N VAL A 149 51.01 -7.53 3.92
CA VAL A 149 52.39 -7.54 3.39
C VAL A 149 53.29 -6.62 4.20
N ALA A 150 52.85 -5.39 4.50
CA ALA A 150 53.59 -4.45 5.34
C ALA A 150 53.76 -4.94 6.79
N ALA A 151 52.83 -5.76 7.30
CA ALA A 151 52.99 -6.43 8.58
C ALA A 151 53.98 -7.60 8.53
N ALA A 152 54.15 -8.25 7.38
CA ALA A 152 55.09 -9.36 7.17
C ALA A 152 56.54 -8.88 6.92
N ASP A 153 56.73 -7.68 6.35
CA ASP A 153 58.05 -7.05 6.13
C ASP A 153 58.57 -6.27 7.36
N ARG A 154 57.89 -6.33 8.51
CA ARG A 154 58.42 -5.75 9.75
C ARG A 154 59.59 -6.62 10.25
N PRO A 155 60.78 -6.04 10.52
CA PRO A 155 61.87 -6.77 11.13
C PRO A 155 61.43 -7.37 12.47
N LEU A 156 61.90 -8.59 12.77
CA LEU A 156 61.50 -9.47 13.88
C LEU A 156 61.61 -8.87 15.30
N ASP A 157 62.07 -7.62 15.45
CA ASP A 157 62.31 -6.97 16.75
C ASP A 157 61.50 -5.67 16.98
N ALA A 158 60.37 -5.48 16.29
CA ALA A 158 59.45 -4.37 16.60
C ALA A 158 58.35 -4.83 17.58
N PRO A 159 58.16 -4.17 18.75
CA PRO A 159 57.09 -4.54 19.68
C PRO A 159 55.74 -4.40 18.99
N LEU A 160 54.88 -5.42 19.10
CA LEU A 160 53.49 -5.34 18.66
C LEU A 160 52.80 -4.22 19.43
N LEU A 161 52.69 -3.03 18.83
CA LEU A 161 51.74 -2.03 19.28
C LEU A 161 50.35 -2.54 18.93
N LEU A 162 49.79 -3.35 19.82
CA LEU A 162 48.37 -3.58 19.93
C LEU A 162 47.73 -2.20 20.08
N SER A 163 47.09 -1.70 19.02
CA SER A 163 46.38 -0.43 19.05
C SER A 163 45.32 -0.51 20.15
N ASN A 164 45.48 0.34 21.15
CA ASN A 164 44.55 0.53 22.24
C ASN A 164 43.27 1.19 21.71
N GLU A 165 42.38 0.40 21.11
CA GLU A 165 41.04 0.83 20.73
C GLU A 165 39.94 -0.05 21.35
N ILE A 166 40.28 -0.81 22.39
CA ILE A 166 39.32 -1.62 23.17
C ILE A 166 39.04 -1.03 24.57
N GLN A 167 39.79 -0.04 25.05
CA GLN A 167 39.63 0.46 26.44
C GLN A 167 38.76 1.71 26.63
N ASN A 168 38.30 2.39 25.57
CA ASN A 168 37.58 3.66 25.73
C ASN A 168 36.06 3.57 25.78
N ASN A 169 35.43 2.38 25.65
CA ASN A 169 33.97 2.26 25.71
C ASN A 169 33.42 1.62 27.01
N THR A 170 34.27 1.23 27.95
CA THR A 170 33.82 0.62 29.23
C THR A 170 33.73 1.61 30.40
N ARG A 171 33.80 2.93 30.14
CA ARG A 171 33.61 3.99 31.15
C ARG A 171 32.45 4.95 30.83
N ARG A 172 31.35 4.40 30.34
CA ARG A 172 30.04 5.08 30.29
C ARG A 172 28.89 4.23 30.84
N VAL A 173 29.21 3.24 31.64
CA VAL A 173 28.25 2.51 32.46
C VAL A 173 28.74 2.68 33.90
N HIS A 174 27.83 3.00 34.83
CA HIS A 174 28.03 3.37 36.25
C HIS A 174 27.94 4.87 36.55
N GLY A 175 26.69 5.36 36.64
CA GLY A 175 26.39 6.63 37.28
C GLY A 175 24.94 7.08 37.09
N ASN A 176 23.96 6.32 37.61
CA ASN A 176 22.92 6.87 38.49
C ASN A 176 21.94 5.78 38.94
N THR A 177 21.78 5.72 40.25
CA THR A 177 20.98 4.77 41.02
C THR A 177 19.58 5.31 41.33
N PHE A 178 18.63 4.37 41.29
CA PHE A 178 17.45 4.21 42.16
C PHE A 178 16.21 5.10 41.97
N GLY A 179 15.06 4.43 41.84
CA GLY A 179 13.75 5.00 42.08
C GLY A 179 12.54 4.18 41.61
N HIS A 180 12.14 3.21 42.43
CA HIS A 180 10.76 2.74 42.67
C HIS A 180 9.96 1.84 41.68
N ARG A 181 9.49 0.74 42.29
CA ARG A 181 8.39 -0.20 41.98
C ARG A 181 7.21 0.39 41.19
N ASP A 182 6.64 -0.40 40.27
CA ASP A 182 5.30 -1.00 40.46
C ASP A 182 4.95 -2.06 39.40
N ASN A 183 4.07 -2.98 39.81
CA ASN A 183 3.54 -4.14 39.09
C ASN A 183 2.77 -3.81 37.79
N ALA A 184 2.94 -4.62 36.75
CA ALA A 184 1.94 -4.82 35.70
C ALA A 184 2.17 -6.22 35.07
N THR A 185 1.46 -7.28 35.49
CA THR A 185 0.16 -7.74 34.97
C THR A 185 0.11 -7.89 33.44
N THR A 186 -0.08 -9.14 33.03
CA THR A 186 -0.32 -9.69 31.69
C THR A 186 -1.29 -8.87 30.82
N PRO A 187 -1.03 -8.70 29.50
CA PRO A 187 -2.06 -8.27 28.56
C PRO A 187 -2.84 -9.49 28.08
N LYS A 188 -4.06 -9.64 28.58
CA LYS A 188 -5.09 -10.51 27.99
C LYS A 188 -5.53 -9.95 26.64
N GLU A 189 -5.71 -10.85 25.69
CA GLU A 189 -6.36 -10.65 24.39
C GLU A 189 -7.59 -9.74 24.49
N LYS A 190 -7.57 -8.63 23.75
CA LYS A 190 -8.77 -7.87 23.45
C LYS A 190 -9.41 -8.50 22.22
N LYS A 191 -10.52 -9.22 22.43
CA LYS A 191 -11.50 -9.53 21.38
C LYS A 191 -11.99 -8.20 20.79
N ASN A 192 -11.58 -7.90 19.56
CA ASN A 192 -12.24 -6.88 18.75
C ASN A 192 -13.65 -7.39 18.42
N ARG A 193 -14.65 -6.87 19.16
CA ARG A 193 -16.03 -6.82 18.70
C ARG A 193 -16.15 -5.54 17.88
N TYR A 194 -16.15 -5.66 16.55
CA TYR A 194 -16.49 -4.54 15.67
C TYR A 194 -18.00 -4.29 15.82
N CYS A 195 -18.33 -3.26 16.61
CA CYS A 195 -19.62 -2.60 16.54
C CYS A 195 -19.50 -1.56 15.43
N TRP A 196 -20.00 -1.87 14.23
CA TRP A 196 -20.07 -0.90 13.15
C TRP A 196 -21.20 0.08 13.45
N PHE A 197 -20.86 1.23 14.02
CA PHE A 197 -21.68 2.44 13.98
C PHE A 197 -20.73 3.66 14.09
N GLU A 198 -20.23 4.11 12.95
CA GLU A 198 -19.78 5.50 12.79
C GLU A 198 -20.76 6.12 11.78
N HIS A 199 -21.64 7.00 12.27
CA HIS A 199 -21.47 8.45 12.15
C HIS A 199 -21.32 8.89 10.70
N PHE A 200 -22.46 9.10 10.03
CA PHE A 200 -22.84 10.34 9.35
C PHE A 200 -24.36 10.38 9.18
#